data_AF-A0A960JV85-F1
#
_entry.id   AF-A0A960JV85-F1
#
_cell.length_a   1.000
_cell.length_b   1.000
_cell.length_c   1.000
_cell.angle_alpha   90.00
_cell.angle_beta   90.00
_cell.angle_gamma   90.00
#
_symmetry.space_group_name_H-M   'P 1'
#
loop_
_entity.id
_entity.type
_entity.pdbx_description
1 polymer ?
#
loop_
_entity_poly.entity_id
_entity_poly.type
_entity_poly.pdbx_seq_one_letter_code
_entity_poly.pdbx_strand_id
1 'polypeptide(L)'
;MQDILWLIPALPFAGFLFLVFFGKRLGEPLAGWLATLAVGGSFLSTVAVFLALRGETAHDRAYTQTLFSWLPVGGFEVNFGFLADPLSITMCLFVT
;
A
#
# COMPACT_ATOMS: atom_id res chain seq x y z
N MET A 1 1.61 -12.30 -7.38
CA MET A 1 0.77 -11.51 -6.46
C MET A 1 1.60 -10.62 -5.52
N GLN A 2 2.90 -10.44 -5.75
CA GLN A 2 3.78 -9.59 -4.94
C GLN A 2 3.83 -8.15 -5.46
N ASP A 3 3.44 -7.93 -6.73
CA ASP A 3 3.38 -6.62 -7.38
C ASP A 3 2.19 -5.74 -6.98
N ILE A 4 1.36 -6.16 -6.00
CA ILE A 4 0.23 -5.34 -5.52
C ILE A 4 0.57 -4.53 -4.26
N LEU A 5 1.75 -4.73 -3.66
CA LEU A 5 2.14 -4.05 -2.42
C LEU A 5 2.07 -2.52 -2.52
N TRP A 6 2.48 -1.97 -3.67
CA TRP A 6 2.41 -0.53 -3.92
C TRP A 6 0.97 0.00 -4.00
N LEU A 7 -0.04 -0.83 -4.28
CA LEU A 7 -1.45 -0.43 -4.31
C LEU A 7 -1.97 -0.04 -2.93
N ILE A 8 -1.43 -0.65 -1.86
CA ILE A 8 -1.84 -0.39 -0.48
C ILE A 8 -1.71 1.11 -0.16
N PRO A 9 -0.53 1.77 -0.30
CA PRO A 9 -0.45 3.22 -0.14
C PRO A 9 -0.97 4.00 -1.35
N ALA A 10 -0.89 3.47 -2.58
CA ALA A 10 -1.24 4.24 -3.77
C ALA A 10 -2.74 4.50 -3.92
N LEU A 11 -3.61 3.56 -3.55
CA LEU A 11 -5.07 3.73 -3.63
C LEU A 11 -5.61 4.88 -2.75
N PRO A 12 -5.33 4.94 -1.43
CA PRO A 12 -5.77 6.05 -0.59
C PRO A 12 -5.11 7.37 -1.01
N PHE A 13 -3.86 7.33 -1.48
CA PHE A 13 -3.18 8.51 -2.01
C PHE A 13 -3.85 9.05 -3.28
N ALA A 14 -4.22 8.16 -4.22
CA ALA A 14 -4.95 8.53 -5.43
C ALA A 14 -6.35 9.06 -5.10
N GLY A 15 -7.06 8.42 -4.15
CA GLY A 15 -8.34 8.90 -3.64
C GLY A 15 -8.23 10.30 -3.02
N PHE A 16 -7.20 10.53 -2.19
CA PHE A 16 -6.88 11.84 -1.62
C PHE A 16 -6.65 12.88 -2.72
N LEU A 17 -5.74 12.63 -3.66
CA LEU A 17 -5.43 13.57 -4.74
C LEU A 17 -6.70 13.91 -5.54
N PHE A 18 -7.47 12.89 -5.91
CA PHE A 18 -8.71 13.09 -6.66
C PHE A 18 -9.71 13.97 -5.89
N LEU A 19 -9.91 13.71 -4.60
CA LEU A 19 -10.85 14.47 -3.78
C LEU A 19 -10.37 15.91 -3.53
N VAL A 20 -9.07 16.14 -3.43
CA VAL A 20 -8.51 17.50 -3.31
C VAL A 20 -8.87 18.35 -4.53
N PHE A 21 -8.75 17.81 -5.75
CA PHE A 21 -9.01 18.56 -6.97
C PHE A 21 -10.49 18.59 -7.38
N PHE A 22 -11.22 17.48 -7.17
CA PHE A 22 -12.56 17.28 -7.72
C PHE A 22 -13.64 17.04 -6.67
N GLY A 23 -13.29 16.82 -5.40
CA GLY A 23 -14.25 16.46 -4.34
C GLY A 23 -15.36 17.50 -4.15
N LYS A 24 -15.03 18.79 -4.25
CA LYS A 24 -16.04 19.87 -4.20
C LYS A 24 -17.07 19.81 -5.33
N ARG A 25 -16.66 19.36 -6.52
CA ARG A 25 -17.55 19.21 -7.68
C ARG A 25 -18.39 17.94 -7.61
N LEU A 26 -17.83 16.89 -7.00
CA LEU A 26 -18.49 15.60 -6.86
C LEU A 26 -19.62 15.65 -5.81
N GLY A 27 -19.44 16.45 -4.75
CA GLY A 27 -20.44 16.66 -3.72
C GLY A 27 -20.73 15.42 -2.87
N GLU A 28 -21.68 15.56 -1.95
CA GLU A 28 -22.14 14.46 -1.10
C GLU A 28 -23.34 13.74 -1.76
N PRO A 29 -23.45 12.40 -1.64
CA PRO A 29 -22.58 11.50 -0.87
C PRO A 29 -21.41 10.90 -1.67
N LEU A 30 -21.30 11.22 -2.97
CA LEU A 30 -20.38 10.55 -3.90
C LEU A 30 -18.90 10.70 -3.52
N ALA A 31 -18.49 11.86 -3.01
CA ALA A 31 -17.14 12.08 -2.50
C ALA A 31 -16.79 11.13 -1.34
N GLY A 32 -17.76 10.89 -0.44
CA GLY A 32 -17.61 9.94 0.66
C GLY A 32 -17.47 8.50 0.17
N TRP A 33 -18.33 8.08 -0.77
CA TRP A 33 -18.24 6.76 -1.37
C TRP A 33 -16.89 6.51 -2.06
N LEU A 34 -16.37 7.51 -2.79
CA LEU A 34 -15.06 7.40 -3.44
C LEU A 34 -13.93 7.24 -2.41
N ALA A 35 -13.94 8.03 -1.33
CA ALA A 35 -12.96 7.89 -0.24
C ALA A 35 -13.00 6.49 0.37
N THR A 36 -14.21 6.00 0.71
CA THR A 36 -14.41 4.68 1.30
C THR A 36 -13.97 3.57 0.36
N LEU A 37 -14.26 3.66 -0.95
CA LEU A 37 -13.82 2.67 -1.93
C LEU A 37 -12.30 2.69 -2.12
N ALA A 38 -11.65 3.85 -2.05
CA ALA A 38 -10.19 3.95 -2.13
C ALA A 38 -9.51 3.24 -0.94
N VAL A 39 -9.98 3.49 0.28
CA VAL A 39 -9.46 2.83 1.50
C VAL A 39 -9.84 1.35 1.51
N GLY A 40 -11.07 0.99 1.15
CA GLY A 40 -11.53 -0.39 1.06
C GLY A 40 -10.75 -1.21 0.02
N GLY A 41 -10.40 -0.61 -1.12
CA GLY A 41 -9.52 -1.25 -2.11
C GLY A 41 -8.11 -1.50 -1.56
N SER A 42 -7.59 -0.57 -0.76
CA SER A 42 -6.33 -0.77 -0.04
C SER A 42 -6.42 -1.91 0.97
N PHE A 43 -7.50 -1.97 1.77
CA PHE A 43 -7.74 -3.07 2.70
C PHE A 43 -7.79 -4.43 2.00
N LEU A 44 -8.52 -4.54 0.89
CA LEU A 44 -8.58 -5.78 0.10
C LEU A 44 -7.20 -6.18 -0.45
N SER A 45 -6.40 -5.19 -0.87
CA SER A 45 -5.02 -5.42 -1.31
C SER A 45 -4.15 -5.96 -0.15
N THR A 46 -4.27 -5.37 1.05
CA THR A 46 -3.59 -5.83 2.26
C THR A 46 -4.00 -7.25 2.64
N VAL A 47 -5.29 -7.59 2.59
CA VAL A 47 -5.80 -8.94 2.86
C VAL A 47 -5.21 -9.94 1.87
N ALA A 48 -5.14 -9.61 0.58
CA ALA A 48 -4.55 -10.47 -0.43
C ALA A 48 -3.06 -10.75 -0.14
N VAL A 49 -2.29 -9.73 0.23
CA VAL A 49 -0.88 -9.87 0.62
C VAL A 49 -0.74 -10.70 1.91
N PHE A 50 -1.59 -10.50 2.90
CA PHE A 50 -1.59 -11.27 4.14
C PHE A 50 -1.82 -12.76 3.88
N LEU A 51 -2.82 -13.10 3.04
CA LEU A 51 -3.11 -14.48 2.67
C LEU A 51 -1.94 -15.11 1.89
N ALA A 52 -1.29 -14.35 1.01
CA ALA A 52 -0.10 -14.80 0.30
C ALA A 52 1.05 -15.14 1.27
N LEU A 53 1.38 -14.24 2.20
CA LEU A 53 2.41 -14.47 3.22
C LEU A 53 2.08 -15.64 4.15
N ARG A 54 0.81 -15.83 4.51
CA ARG A 54 0.37 -16.96 5.34
C ARG A 54 0.62 -18.32 4.67
N GLY A 55 0.56 -18.38 3.33
CA GLY A 55 0.84 -19.58 2.54
C GLY A 55 2.34 -19.94 2.47
N GLU A 56 3.23 -18.98 2.71
CA GLU A 56 4.68 -19.19 2.65
C GLU A 56 5.26 -19.87 3.91
N THR A 57 6.43 -20.47 3.75
CA THR A 57 7.19 -21.07 4.85
C THR A 57 7.69 -19.99 5.82
N ALA A 58 8.02 -20.35 7.06
CA ALA A 58 8.44 -19.36 8.06
C ALA A 58 9.68 -18.54 7.65
N HIS A 59 10.55 -19.10 6.80
CA HIS A 59 11.75 -18.42 6.30
C HIS A 59 11.48 -17.50 5.10
N ASP A 60 10.43 -17.77 4.32
CA ASP A 60 10.09 -17.03 3.10
C ASP A 60 8.99 -15.97 3.33
N ARG A 61 8.62 -15.72 4.59
CA ARG A 61 7.56 -14.78 5.01
C ARG A 61 7.98 -13.31 5.04
N ALA A 62 9.11 -12.96 4.46
CA ALA A 62 9.56 -11.57 4.35
C ALA A 62 9.96 -11.28 2.92
N TYR A 63 9.37 -10.25 2.34
CA TYR A 63 9.64 -9.84 0.96
C TYR A 63 9.97 -8.35 0.91
N THR A 64 11.05 -8.01 0.21
CA THR A 64 11.45 -6.61 0.01
C THR A 64 11.33 -6.27 -1.47
N GLN A 65 10.54 -5.23 -1.76
CA GLN A 65 10.41 -4.64 -3.09
C GLN A 65 11.17 -3.32 -3.13
N THR A 66 12.33 -3.28 -3.79
CA THR A 66 13.03 -2.03 -4.05
C THR A 66 12.45 -1.35 -5.28
N LEU A 67 12.08 -0.07 -5.16
CA LEU A 67 11.54 0.73 -6.27
C LEU A 67 12.65 1.50 -6.99
N PHE A 68 13.47 2.23 -6.24
CA PHE A 68 14.63 2.97 -6.77
C PHE A 68 15.64 3.27 -5.66
N SER A 69 16.88 3.58 -6.03
CA SER A 69 17.90 4.07 -5.10
C SER A 69 17.65 5.54 -4.81
N TRP A 70 17.34 5.87 -3.56
CA TRP A 70 17.05 7.24 -3.14
C TRP A 70 18.34 8.05 -2.92
N LEU A 71 19.36 7.43 -2.33
CA LEU A 71 20.62 8.08 -2.05
C LEU A 71 21.81 7.11 -2.24
N PRO A 72 22.44 7.13 -3.43
CA PRO A 72 23.69 6.41 -3.68
C PRO A 72 24.90 7.33 -3.52
N VAL A 73 25.67 7.17 -2.43
CA VAL A 73 26.87 8.00 -2.16
C VAL A 73 28.06 7.12 -1.81
N GLY A 74 29.03 7.05 -2.73
CA GLY A 74 30.27 6.28 -2.55
C GLY A 74 29.99 4.78 -2.43
N GLY A 75 29.87 4.29 -1.19
CA GLY A 75 29.48 2.91 -0.85
C GLY A 75 28.26 2.82 0.09
N PHE A 76 27.58 3.93 0.36
CA PHE A 76 26.33 3.98 1.11
C PHE A 76 25.16 4.04 0.14
N GLU A 77 24.28 3.04 0.20
CA GLU A 77 23.10 2.95 -0.65
C GLU A 77 21.83 2.93 0.21
N VAL A 78 20.99 3.96 0.05
CA VAL A 78 19.64 3.98 0.64
C VAL A 78 18.62 3.72 -0.46
N ASN A 79 17.91 2.61 -0.31
CA ASN A 79 16.87 2.19 -1.26
C ASN A 79 15.50 2.62 -0.77
N PHE A 80 14.69 3.17 -1.67
CA PHE A 80 13.27 3.39 -1.43
C PHE A 80 12.50 2.15 -1.89
N GLY A 81 11.65 1.61 -1.03
CA GLY A 81 10.96 0.36 -1.29
C GLY A 81 9.99 -0.03 -0.19
N PHE A 82 9.36 -1.19 -0.37
CA PHE A 82 8.43 -1.77 0.58
C PHE A 82 9.02 -3.04 1.19
N LEU A 83 8.92 -3.17 2.51
CA LEU A 83 9.15 -4.42 3.22
C LEU A 83 7.79 -4.99 3.63
N ALA A 84 7.48 -6.18 3.13
CA ALA A 84 6.28 -6.93 3.47
C ALA A 84 6.68 -8.12 4.33
N ASP A 85 6.47 -7.98 5.64
CA ASP A 85 6.66 -9.02 6.64
C ASP A 85 5.37 -9.18 7.47
N PRO A 86 5.26 -10.20 8.33
CA PRO A 86 4.04 -10.44 9.09
C PRO A 86 3.65 -9.29 10.01
N LEU A 87 4.62 -8.55 10.55
CA LEU A 87 4.37 -7.42 11.45
C LEU A 87 3.82 -6.23 10.66
N SER A 88 4.50 -5.85 9.59
CA SER A 88 4.16 -4.73 8.71
C SER A 88 2.79 -4.93 8.08
N ILE A 89 2.49 -6.14 7.56
CA ILE A 89 1.19 -6.42 6.96
C ILE A 89 0.06 -6.51 8.01
N THR A 90 0.34 -6.99 9.22
CA THR A 90 -0.63 -6.91 10.33
C THR A 90 -0.95 -5.45 10.68
N MET A 91 0.04 -4.57 10.68
CA MET A 91 -0.18 -3.13 10.89
C MET A 91 -0.96 -2.50 9.73
N CYS A 92 -0.68 -2.87 8.48
CA CYS A 92 -1.48 -2.43 7.35
C CYS A 92 -2.95 -2.83 7.51
N LEU A 93 -3.26 -4.06 7.96
CA LEU A 93 -4.64 -4.52 8.19
C LEU A 93 -5.36 -3.72 9.29
N PHE A 94 -4.62 -3.17 10.26
CA PHE A 94 -5.18 -2.32 11.30
C PHE A 94 -5.44 -0.89 10.81
N VAL A 95 -4.63 -0.40 9.87
CA VAL A 95 -4.68 0.98 9.38
C VAL A 95 -5.67 1.17 8.22
N THR A 96 -5.67 0.24 7.26
CA THR A 96 -6.52 0.29 6.05
C THR A 96 -7.89 -0.27 6.32
#